data_AF-A0A562BT27-F1
#
_entry.id   AF-A0A562BT27-F1
#
_cell.length_a   1.000
_cell.length_b   1.000
_cell.length_c   1.000
_cell.angle_alpha   90.00
_cell.angle_beta   90.00
_cell.angle_gamma   90.00
#
_symmetry.space_group_name_H-M   'P 1'
#
loop_
_entity.id
_entity.type
_entity.pdbx_description
1 polymer ?
#
loop_
_entity_poly.entity_id
_entity_poly.type
_entity_poly.pdbx_seq_one_letter_code
_entity_poly.pdbx_strand_id
1 'polypeptide(L)'
;MQQPTDISTFGKDRFTELYSEWQRRASAGRASSYDEWMDDRFNMLPKTSATLRQGTVVFELRHGHVYAVRGDDGAVRMFRVQLSGDFPHVSFHQAGGAQLPWIAFPGVFTQAELMTLRRIP
;
A
#
# COMPACT_ATOMS: atom_id res chain seq x y z
N MET A 1 -15.76 -16.85 -4.54
CA MET A 1 -14.44 -16.22 -4.71
C MET A 1 -14.67 -14.84 -5.31
N GLN A 2 -14.18 -13.76 -4.68
CA GLN A 2 -14.26 -12.42 -5.28
C GLN A 2 -13.36 -12.37 -6.53
N GLN A 3 -13.81 -11.72 -7.59
CA GLN A 3 -12.99 -11.50 -8.78
C GLN A 3 -11.83 -10.55 -8.43
N PRO A 4 -10.60 -10.79 -8.92
CA PRO A 4 -9.48 -9.89 -8.69
C PRO A 4 -9.74 -8.50 -9.31
N THR A 5 -9.60 -7.45 -8.50
CA THR A 5 -9.65 -6.06 -8.97
C THR A 5 -8.43 -5.77 -9.84
N ASP A 6 -8.64 -5.28 -11.05
CA ASP A 6 -7.54 -4.89 -11.93
C ASP A 6 -6.99 -3.52 -11.51
N ILE A 7 -5.69 -3.43 -11.21
CA ILE A 7 -5.06 -2.21 -10.72
C ILE A 7 -5.17 -1.07 -11.74
N SER A 8 -5.22 -1.40 -13.04
CA SER A 8 -5.38 -0.41 -14.10
C SER A 8 -6.78 0.24 -14.15
N THR A 9 -7.76 -0.36 -13.45
CA THR A 9 -9.16 0.11 -13.43
C THR A 9 -9.49 1.05 -12.28
N PHE A 10 -8.54 1.30 -11.37
CA PHE A 10 -8.78 2.23 -10.27
C PHE A 10 -9.06 3.65 -10.78
N GLY A 11 -10.13 4.25 -10.26
CA GLY A 11 -10.47 5.65 -10.51
C GLY A 11 -9.41 6.60 -9.96
N LYS A 12 -9.23 7.74 -10.63
CA LYS A 12 -8.23 8.75 -10.24
C LYS A 12 -8.50 9.36 -8.86
N ASP A 13 -9.77 9.43 -8.47
CA ASP A 13 -10.26 9.87 -7.17
C ASP A 13 -9.68 9.05 -6.01
N ARG A 14 -9.46 7.75 -6.22
CA ARG A 14 -8.90 6.84 -5.20
C ARG A 14 -7.48 7.25 -4.77
N PHE A 15 -6.71 7.91 -5.63
CA PHE A 15 -5.35 8.37 -5.34
C PHE A 15 -5.32 9.59 -4.39
N THR A 16 -6.40 10.36 -4.29
CA THR A 16 -6.47 11.58 -3.48
C THR A 16 -7.47 11.50 -2.34
N GLU A 17 -8.22 10.40 -2.23
CA GLU A 17 -9.26 10.18 -1.22
C GLU A 17 -8.73 10.33 0.21
N LEU A 18 -7.66 9.60 0.54
CA LEU A 18 -7.05 9.65 1.88
C LEU A 18 -6.40 11.00 2.17
N TYR A 19 -5.72 11.60 1.18
CA TYR A 19 -5.17 12.94 1.34
C TYR A 19 -6.26 13.97 1.62
N SER A 20 -7.39 13.88 0.90
CA SER A 20 -8.54 14.76 1.12
C SER A 20 -9.17 14.55 2.49
N GLU A 21 -9.24 13.29 2.97
CA GLU A 21 -9.69 12.98 4.33
C GLU A 21 -8.76 13.58 5.39
N TRP A 22 -7.45 13.37 5.24
CA TRP A 22 -6.43 13.96 6.10
C TRP A 22 -6.53 15.48 6.14
N GLN A 23 -6.60 16.13 4.98
CA GLN A 23 -6.64 17.59 4.89
C GLN A 23 -7.83 18.18 5.65
N ARG A 24 -9.01 17.54 5.60
CA ARG A 24 -10.19 17.93 6.39
C ARG A 24 -9.99 17.75 7.90
N ARG A 25 -9.24 16.73 8.33
CA ARG A 25 -8.93 16.50 9.76
C ARG A 25 -7.86 17.47 10.25
N ALA A 26 -6.83 17.71 9.45
CA ALA A 26 -5.74 18.63 9.75
C ALA A 26 -6.25 20.07 9.88
N SER A 27 -7.14 20.51 8.98
CA SER A 27 -7.74 21.85 9.07
C SER A 27 -8.62 22.04 10.32
N ALA A 28 -9.12 20.96 10.90
CA ALA A 28 -9.86 20.96 12.17
C ALA A 28 -8.94 20.79 13.41
N GLY A 29 -7.62 20.73 13.24
CA GLY A 29 -6.66 20.50 14.32
C GLY A 29 -6.67 19.07 14.87
N ARG A 30 -7.12 18.08 14.09
CA ARG A 30 -7.35 16.69 14.52
C ARG A 30 -6.44 15.64 13.86
N ALA A 31 -5.45 16.08 13.10
CA ALA A 31 -4.47 15.20 12.48
C ALA A 31 -3.08 15.83 12.57
N SER A 32 -2.09 14.98 12.76
CA SER A 32 -0.66 15.25 12.63
C SER A 32 -0.27 15.35 11.13
N SER A 33 1.00 15.16 10.78
CA SER A 33 1.41 15.08 9.37
C SER A 33 0.68 13.94 8.64
N TYR A 34 0.67 13.96 7.30
CA TYR A 34 -0.02 12.93 6.51
C TYR A 34 0.53 11.53 6.80
N ASP A 35 1.85 11.38 6.87
CA ASP A 35 2.49 10.08 7.11
C ASP A 35 2.25 9.57 8.53
N GLU A 36 2.32 10.43 9.55
CA GLU A 36 1.99 10.06 10.93
C GLU A 36 0.51 9.63 11.05
N TRP A 37 -0.40 10.37 10.40
CA TRP A 37 -1.81 9.98 10.37
C TRP A 37 -2.02 8.65 9.63
N MET A 38 -1.28 8.38 8.55
CA MET A 38 -1.31 7.10 7.86
C MET A 38 -0.74 5.95 8.71
N ASP A 39 0.26 6.23 9.55
CA ASP A 39 0.79 5.27 10.54
C ASP A 39 -0.23 4.92 11.61
N ASP A 40 -0.94 5.91 12.15
CA ASP A 40 -2.03 5.68 13.09
C ASP A 40 -3.12 4.80 12.47
N ARG A 41 -3.52 5.10 11.23
CA ARG A 41 -4.50 4.26 10.50
C ARG A 41 -4.01 2.83 10.29
N PHE A 42 -2.73 2.64 9.94
CA PHE A 42 -2.13 1.31 9.79
C PHE A 42 -2.21 0.49 11.08
N ASN A 43 -2.08 1.12 12.24
CA ASN A 43 -2.15 0.43 13.53
C ASN A 43 -3.59 0.19 14.02
N MET A 44 -4.53 1.08 13.67
CA MET A 44 -5.89 1.06 14.19
C MET A 44 -6.90 0.28 13.33
N LEU A 45 -6.68 0.21 12.02
CA LEU A 45 -7.66 -0.40 11.11
C LEU A 45 -7.66 -1.94 11.23
N PRO A 46 -8.83 -2.57 11.04
CA PRO A 46 -8.94 -4.01 11.09
C PRO A 46 -8.15 -4.67 9.94
N LYS A 47 -7.69 -5.89 10.17
CA LYS A 47 -7.04 -6.70 9.13
C LYS A 47 -8.05 -7.06 8.05
N THR A 48 -7.92 -6.42 6.89
CA THR A 48 -8.64 -6.73 5.65
C THR A 48 -7.68 -7.29 4.61
N SER A 49 -8.23 -7.88 3.54
CA SER A 49 -7.45 -8.28 2.37
C SER A 49 -8.09 -7.83 1.07
N ALA A 50 -7.26 -7.68 0.04
CA ALA A 50 -7.67 -7.35 -1.31
C ALA A 50 -6.95 -8.29 -2.29
N THR A 51 -7.71 -8.94 -3.17
CA THR A 51 -7.16 -9.71 -4.29
C THR A 51 -7.10 -8.81 -5.52
N LEU A 52 -5.90 -8.62 -6.04
CA LEU A 52 -5.57 -7.65 -7.08
C LEU A 52 -4.95 -8.34 -8.29
N ARG A 53 -4.98 -7.65 -9.42
CA ARG A 53 -4.40 -8.10 -10.68
C ARG A 53 -3.64 -6.99 -11.39
N GLN A 54 -2.45 -7.31 -11.88
CA GLN A 54 -1.66 -6.45 -12.77
C GLN A 54 -1.14 -7.31 -13.94
N GLY A 55 -1.65 -7.03 -15.14
CA GLY A 55 -1.42 -7.88 -16.30
C GLY A 55 -1.93 -9.30 -16.04
N THR A 56 -1.04 -10.29 -16.10
CA THR A 56 -1.38 -11.71 -15.83
C THR A 56 -1.17 -12.13 -14.38
N VAL A 57 -0.61 -11.25 -13.54
CA VAL A 57 -0.27 -11.58 -12.15
C VAL A 57 -1.44 -11.27 -11.26
N VAL A 58 -1.88 -12.26 -10.49
CA VAL A 58 -2.92 -12.15 -9.46
C VAL A 58 -2.28 -12.39 -8.10
N PHE A 59 -2.55 -11.50 -7.15
CA PHE A 59 -1.95 -11.55 -5.82
C PHE A 59 -2.90 -11.02 -4.76
N GLU A 60 -2.70 -11.45 -3.51
CA GLU A 60 -3.44 -10.95 -2.35
C GLU A 60 -2.54 -10.05 -1.52
N LEU A 61 -3.04 -8.87 -1.18
CA LEU A 61 -2.46 -8.01 -0.15
C LEU A 61 -3.35 -8.01 1.08
N ARG A 62 -2.71 -7.92 2.26
CA ARG A 62 -3.39 -7.87 3.56
C ARG A 62 -2.95 -6.64 4.32
N HIS A 63 -3.91 -5.89 4.84
CA HIS A 63 -3.66 -4.75 5.71
C HIS A 63 -2.83 -5.18 6.92
N GLY A 64 -1.85 -4.36 7.32
CA GLY A 64 -1.06 -4.60 8.53
C GLY A 64 0.09 -5.59 8.33
N HIS A 65 0.34 -6.05 7.10
CA HIS A 65 1.40 -7.02 6.81
C HIS A 65 2.56 -6.40 6.03
N VAL A 66 3.72 -7.02 6.20
CA VAL A 66 4.96 -6.70 5.47
C VAL A 66 5.17 -7.71 4.34
N TYR A 67 5.63 -7.19 3.20
CA TYR A 67 5.92 -7.94 2.00
C TYR A 67 7.31 -7.62 1.50
N ALA A 68 7.84 -8.49 0.65
CA ALA A 68 9.07 -8.27 -0.09
C ALA A 68 8.87 -8.60 -1.56
N VAL A 69 9.56 -7.83 -2.41
CA VAL A 69 9.77 -8.11 -3.83
C VAL A 69 11.26 -8.03 -4.14
N ARG A 70 11.70 -8.68 -5.22
CA ARG A 70 13.02 -8.46 -5.82
C ARG A 70 12.89 -7.44 -6.93
N GLY A 71 13.68 -6.38 -6.86
CA GLY A 71 13.81 -5.38 -7.92
C GLY A 71 14.62 -5.90 -9.11
N ASP A 72 14.60 -5.14 -10.19
CA ASP A 72 15.32 -5.46 -11.43
C ASP A 72 16.86 -5.49 -11.24
N ASP A 73 17.37 -4.79 -10.23
CA ASP A 73 18.76 -4.79 -9.78
C ASP A 73 19.12 -5.99 -8.88
N GLY A 74 18.15 -6.87 -8.60
CA GLY A 74 18.28 -8.00 -7.69
C GLY A 74 18.13 -7.64 -6.20
N ALA A 75 17.98 -6.35 -5.86
CA ALA A 75 17.81 -5.93 -4.48
C ALA A 75 16.43 -6.33 -3.94
N VAL A 76 16.39 -6.74 -2.67
CA VAL A 76 15.13 -7.04 -1.99
C VAL A 76 14.56 -5.75 -1.42
N ARG A 77 13.36 -5.35 -1.85
CA ARG A 77 12.63 -4.21 -1.30
C ARG A 77 11.53 -4.71 -0.38
N MET A 78 11.56 -4.30 0.87
CA MET A 78 10.54 -4.63 1.87
C MET A 78 9.60 -3.45 2.09
N PHE A 79 8.31 -3.73 2.23
CA PHE A 79 7.29 -2.70 2.42
C PHE A 79 6.12 -3.23 3.24
N ARG A 80 5.52 -2.36 4.02
CA ARG A 80 4.25 -2.61 4.71
C ARG A 80 3.08 -2.13 3.87
N VAL A 81 1.93 -2.79 4.04
CA VAL A 81 0.71 -2.49 3.28
C VAL A 81 -0.40 -2.01 4.21
N GLN A 82 -1.04 -0.91 3.80
CA GLN A 82 -2.31 -0.42 4.33
C GLN A 82 -3.36 -0.43 3.23
N LEU A 83 -4.55 -0.95 3.51
CA LEU A 83 -5.69 -0.96 2.59
C LEU A 83 -6.74 0.11 2.98
N SER A 84 -7.19 0.88 1.99
CA SER A 84 -8.40 1.72 2.06
C SER A 84 -9.49 1.10 1.19
N GLY A 85 -10.33 0.26 1.81
CA GLY A 85 -11.16 -0.69 1.05
C GLY A 85 -10.27 -1.70 0.32
N ASP A 86 -10.35 -1.72 -1.00
CA ASP A 86 -9.51 -2.53 -1.89
C ASP A 86 -8.28 -1.79 -2.45
N PHE A 87 -8.13 -0.49 -2.17
CA PHE A 87 -7.04 0.32 -2.72
C PHE A 87 -5.81 0.31 -1.79
N PRO A 88 -4.64 -0.16 -2.25
CA PRO A 88 -3.47 -0.32 -1.40
C PRO A 88 -2.60 0.94 -1.37
N HIS A 89 -2.05 1.20 -0.19
CA HIS A 89 -0.94 2.11 0.05
C HIS A 89 0.24 1.33 0.63
N VAL A 90 1.45 1.73 0.29
CA VAL A 90 2.69 1.10 0.75
C VAL A 90 3.65 2.11 1.34
N SER A 91 4.42 1.65 2.31
CA SER A 91 5.54 2.39 2.90
C SER A 91 6.72 1.42 2.96
N PHE A 92 7.86 1.85 2.41
CA PHE A 92 9.06 1.01 2.29
C PHE A 92 9.93 1.10 3.52
N HIS A 93 10.61 -0.01 3.84
CA HIS A 93 11.65 -0.02 4.86
C HIS A 93 12.98 0.43 4.22
N GLN A 94 13.63 1.42 4.82
CA GLN A 94 14.99 1.81 4.49
C GLN A 94 16.01 0.93 5.23
N ALA A 95 17.21 0.82 4.68
CA ALA A 95 18.36 0.31 5.42
C ALA A 95 18.53 1.09 6.74
N GLY A 96 18.57 0.39 7.87
CA GLY A 96 18.56 1.00 9.21
C GLY A 96 17.18 1.02 9.90
N GLY A 97 16.12 0.52 9.25
CA GLY A 97 14.82 0.30 9.88
C GLY A 97 13.86 1.49 9.84
N ALA A 98 14.28 2.63 9.28
CA ALA A 98 13.39 3.78 9.06
C ALA A 98 12.30 3.45 8.04
N GLN A 99 11.10 4.01 8.25
CA GLN A 99 9.99 3.90 7.30
C GLN A 99 10.00 5.10 6.35
N LEU A 100 9.89 4.84 5.06
CA LEU A 100 9.71 5.86 4.04
C LEU A 100 8.24 6.29 3.95
N PRO A 101 7.95 7.48 3.37
CA PRO A 101 6.58 7.99 3.24
C PRO A 101 5.61 6.99 2.59
N TRP A 102 4.33 7.14 2.94
CA TRP A 102 3.25 6.35 2.36
C TRP A 102 2.93 6.83 0.94
N ILE A 103 2.87 5.88 0.01
CA ILE A 103 2.51 6.13 -1.39
C ILE A 103 1.40 5.18 -1.85
N ALA A 104 0.63 5.60 -2.86
CA ALA A 104 -0.34 4.73 -3.50
C ALA A 104 0.39 3.58 -4.23
N PHE A 105 -0.11 2.35 -4.10
CA PHE A 105 0.50 1.15 -4.71
C PHE A 105 0.50 1.13 -6.25
N PRO A 106 -0.55 1.60 -6.96
CA PRO A 106 -0.57 1.49 -8.43
C PRO A 106 0.63 2.18 -9.08
N GLY A 107 1.36 1.44 -9.93
CA GLY A 107 2.54 1.93 -10.62
C GLY A 107 3.85 1.86 -9.83
N VAL A 108 3.83 1.42 -8.57
CA VAL A 108 5.05 1.27 -7.74
C VAL A 108 5.89 0.05 -8.13
N PHE A 109 5.22 -1.01 -8.59
CA PHE A 109 5.86 -2.27 -8.93
C PHE A 109 5.61 -2.65 -10.39
N THR A 110 6.62 -3.24 -11.01
CA THR A 110 6.46 -3.89 -12.32
C THR A 110 5.77 -5.25 -12.15
N GLN A 111 5.26 -5.80 -13.25
CA GLN A 111 4.67 -7.14 -13.25
C GLN A 111 5.71 -8.22 -12.86
N ALA A 112 6.97 -8.06 -13.28
CA ALA A 112 8.05 -8.98 -12.95
C ALA A 112 8.38 -8.97 -11.45
N GLU A 113 8.39 -7.79 -10.83
CA GLU A 113 8.62 -7.67 -9.39
C GLU A 113 7.51 -8.34 -8.59
N LEU A 114 6.25 -8.17 -9.00
CA LEU A 114 5.10 -8.78 -8.33
C LEU A 114 5.05 -10.30 -8.45
N MET A 115 5.67 -10.90 -9.47
CA MET A 115 5.86 -12.36 -9.53
C MET A 115 6.74 -12.89 -8.39
N THR A 116 7.57 -12.04 -7.79
CA THR A 116 8.44 -12.39 -6.66
C THR A 116 7.83 -12.02 -5.30
N LEU A 117 6.61 -11.46 -5.30
CA LEU A 117 5.94 -10.98 -4.10
C LEU A 117 5.78 -12.12 -3.10
N ARG A 118 6.27 -11.88 -1.89
CA ARG A 118 6.08 -12.78 -0.75
C ARG A 118 5.79 -12.00 0.52
N ARG A 119 4.91 -12.53 1.34
CA ARG A 119 4.67 -12.03 2.69
C ARG A 119 5.85 -12.40 3.59
N ILE A 120 6.28 -11.46 4.43
CA ILE A 120 7.31 -11.69 5.44
C ILE A 120 6.63 -11.97 6.80
N PRO A 121 7.11 -12.96 7.58
CA PRO A 121 6.63 -13.23 8.94
C PRO A 121 6.75 -12.03 9.88
#